data_AF-A0A9C9FYS4-F1
#
_entry.id   AF-A0A9C9FYS4-F1
#
_cell.length_a   1.000
_cell.length_b   1.000
_cell.length_c   1.000
_cell.angle_alpha   90.00
_cell.angle_beta   90.00
_cell.angle_gamma   90.00
#
_symmetry.space_group_name_H-M   'P 1'
#
loop_
_entity.id
_entity.type
_entity.pdbx_description
1 polymer ?
#
loop_
_entity_poly.entity_id
_entity_poly.type
_entity_poly.pdbx_seq_one_letter_code
_entity_poly.pdbx_strand_id
1 'polypeptide(L)'
;MSTSPDKTHRLTWPRASLSLLAGLLFTLGFAPVSFKLLTLLALALLLGCLQGVKPKTAAKYGLLFGITAFGVGVSWVYVSLHRFGGMAPPLAALAVALLVIYCALSPALVAWLYARAQSCGIQTLSIT
;
A
#
# COMPACT_ATOMS: atom_id res chain seq x y z
N MET A 1 7.10 -20.42 -32.86
CA MET A 1 7.06 -19.01 -32.42
C MET A 1 6.02 -18.86 -31.29
N SER A 2 6.23 -19.56 -30.17
CA SER A 2 5.33 -19.51 -29.00
C SER A 2 6.06 -18.76 -27.88
N THR A 3 5.54 -17.58 -27.53
CA THR A 3 6.03 -16.77 -26.42
C THR A 3 5.79 -17.51 -25.11
N SER A 4 6.83 -18.14 -24.58
CA SER A 4 6.81 -18.69 -23.23
C SER A 4 6.55 -17.54 -22.25
N PRO A 5 5.49 -17.59 -21.43
CA PRO A 5 5.21 -16.55 -20.45
C PRO A 5 6.29 -16.62 -19.38
N ASP A 6 7.30 -15.79 -19.57
CA ASP A 6 8.29 -15.42 -18.59
C ASP A 6 7.58 -15.09 -17.27
N LYS A 7 7.69 -16.02 -16.31
CA LYS A 7 7.22 -15.94 -14.92
C LYS A 7 8.10 -14.98 -14.10
N THR A 8 8.55 -13.90 -14.73
CA THR A 8 9.19 -12.79 -14.05
C THR A 8 8.21 -12.19 -13.06
N HIS A 9 8.82 -11.64 -12.05
CA HIS A 9 8.35 -10.82 -10.95
C HIS A 9 7.51 -9.58 -11.40
N ARG A 10 6.49 -9.77 -12.26
CA ARG A 10 5.76 -8.68 -12.88
C ARG A 10 4.73 -8.14 -11.91
N LEU A 11 4.98 -6.93 -11.46
CA LEU A 11 3.95 -6.03 -10.98
C LEU A 11 2.94 -5.88 -12.13
N THR A 12 1.76 -6.45 -11.99
CA THR A 12 0.73 -6.32 -13.01
C THR A 12 0.13 -4.93 -12.84
N TRP A 13 0.33 -4.05 -13.82
CA TRP A 13 -0.25 -2.71 -13.91
C TRP A 13 -1.69 -2.60 -13.37
N PRO A 14 -2.64 -3.48 -13.73
CA PRO A 14 -4.01 -3.38 -13.19
C PRO A 14 -4.07 -3.52 -11.66
N ARG A 15 -3.33 -4.46 -11.07
CA ARG A 15 -3.29 -4.65 -9.62
C ARG A 15 -2.56 -3.53 -8.90
N ALA A 16 -1.54 -2.95 -9.53
CA ALA A 16 -0.82 -1.80 -8.99
C ALA A 16 -1.72 -0.56 -8.91
N SER A 17 -2.46 -0.26 -9.99
CA SER A 17 -3.46 0.80 -10.00
C SER A 17 -4.55 0.56 -8.97
N LEU A 18 -4.99 -0.68 -8.79
CA LEU A 18 -5.99 -1.04 -7.78
C LEU A 18 -5.47 -0.86 -6.35
N SER A 19 -4.20 -1.17 -6.07
CA SER A 19 -3.57 -0.90 -4.76
C SER A 19 -3.42 0.59 -4.48
N LEU A 20 -3.15 1.43 -5.49
CA LEU A 20 -3.12 2.88 -5.35
C LEU A 20 -4.52 3.45 -5.08
N LEU A 21 -5.52 2.98 -5.82
CA LEU A 21 -6.93 3.33 -5.57
C LEU A 21 -7.34 2.91 -4.16
N ALA A 22 -7.04 1.69 -3.73
CA ALA A 22 -7.32 1.24 -2.38
C ALA A 22 -6.69 2.15 -1.32
N GLY A 23 -5.46 2.63 -1.53
CA GLY A 23 -4.80 3.59 -0.62
C GLY A 23 -5.54 4.93 -0.54
N LEU A 24 -5.99 5.46 -1.68
CA LEU A 24 -6.81 6.67 -1.74
C LEU A 24 -8.17 6.50 -1.06
N LEU A 25 -8.86 5.39 -1.35
CA LEU A 25 -10.14 5.03 -0.72
C LEU A 25 -10.00 4.86 0.79
N PHE A 26 -8.86 4.33 1.26
CA PHE A 26 -8.56 4.19 2.68
C PHE A 26 -8.49 5.55 3.37
N THR A 27 -7.78 6.52 2.80
CA THR A 27 -7.69 7.89 3.35
C THR A 27 -9.04 8.60 3.32
N LEU A 28 -9.84 8.39 2.27
CA LEU A 28 -11.21 8.88 2.16
C LEU A 28 -12.18 8.24 3.18
N GLY A 29 -11.81 7.13 3.83
CA GLY A 29 -12.62 6.56 4.91
C GLY A 29 -12.43 7.25 6.26
N PHE A 30 -11.37 8.05 6.41
CA PHE A 30 -11.12 8.89 7.59
C PHE A 30 -11.76 10.28 7.42
N ALA A 31 -11.86 11.07 8.51
CA ALA A 31 -12.51 12.39 8.51
C ALA A 31 -12.03 13.24 7.30
N PRO A 32 -12.90 13.88 6.49
CA PRO A 32 -14.23 14.44 6.80
C PRO A 32 -15.47 13.62 6.37
N VAL A 33 -15.29 12.50 5.67
CA VAL A 33 -16.40 11.74 5.03
C VAL A 33 -16.86 10.51 5.82
N SER A 34 -16.07 10.03 6.79
CA SER A 34 -16.43 9.01 7.80
C SER A 34 -17.07 7.71 7.26
N PHE A 35 -16.80 7.33 6.01
CA PHE A 35 -17.30 6.08 5.44
C PHE A 35 -16.48 4.89 5.93
N LYS A 36 -16.88 4.32 7.08
CA LYS A 36 -16.28 3.10 7.67
C LYS A 36 -16.26 1.90 6.70
N LEU A 37 -17.25 1.83 5.81
CA LEU A 37 -17.32 0.78 4.78
C LEU A 37 -16.21 0.93 3.72
N LEU A 38 -15.79 2.16 3.41
CA LEU A 38 -14.75 2.41 2.42
C LEU A 38 -13.38 1.95 2.91
N THR A 39 -13.08 2.16 4.20
CA THR A 39 -11.85 1.66 4.82
C THR A 39 -11.81 0.13 4.82
N LEU A 40 -12.94 -0.53 5.10
CA LEU A 40 -13.05 -1.99 5.02
C LEU A 40 -12.90 -2.49 3.58
N LEU A 41 -13.52 -1.80 2.61
CA LEU A 41 -13.44 -2.13 1.19
C LEU A 41 -12.02 -1.96 0.64
N ALA A 42 -11.32 -0.90 1.03
CA ALA A 42 -9.92 -0.67 0.67
C ALA A 42 -9.02 -1.80 1.16
N LEU A 43 -9.24 -2.27 2.39
CA LEU A 43 -8.50 -3.41 2.93
C LEU A 43 -8.83 -4.71 2.19
N ALA A 44 -10.11 -4.94 1.86
CA ALA A 44 -10.53 -6.09 1.07
C ALA A 44 -9.91 -6.10 -0.33
N LEU A 45 -9.84 -4.93 -1.00
CA LEU A 45 -9.17 -4.76 -2.29
C LEU A 45 -7.66 -5.07 -2.18
N LEU A 46 -7.00 -4.58 -1.13
CA LEU A 46 -5.58 -4.88 -0.90
C LEU A 46 -5.37 -6.39 -0.70
N LEU A 47 -6.18 -7.03 0.16
CA LEU A 47 -6.10 -8.47 0.40
C LEU A 47 -6.35 -9.28 -0.89
N GLY A 48 -7.34 -8.88 -1.70
CA GLY A 48 -7.59 -9.47 -3.01
C GLY A 48 -6.40 -9.34 -3.97
N CYS A 49 -5.72 -8.18 -3.98
CA CYS A 49 -4.49 -7.98 -4.74
C CYS A 49 -3.31 -8.82 -4.23
N LEU A 50 -3.34 -9.29 -2.98
CA LEU A 50 -2.30 -10.09 -2.35
C LEU A 50 -2.47 -11.61 -2.52
N GLN A 51 -3.60 -12.07 -3.03
CA GLN A 51 -3.86 -13.50 -3.23
C GLN A 51 -2.97 -14.12 -4.33
N GLY A 52 -2.29 -15.22 -4.00
CA GLY A 52 -1.48 -15.99 -4.95
C GLY A 52 -0.25 -15.26 -5.49
N VAL A 53 0.16 -14.14 -4.87
CA VAL A 53 1.32 -13.36 -5.31
C VAL A 53 2.55 -13.68 -4.47
N LYS A 54 3.74 -13.63 -5.09
CA LYS A 54 5.02 -13.82 -4.39
C LYS A 54 5.19 -12.78 -3.27
N PRO A 55 5.82 -13.13 -2.13
CA PRO A 55 6.00 -12.22 -1.00
C PRO A 55 6.65 -10.88 -1.38
N LYS A 56 7.65 -10.90 -2.26
CA LYS A 56 8.31 -9.68 -2.76
C LYS A 56 7.38 -8.76 -3.53
N THR A 57 6.42 -9.29 -4.29
CA THR A 57 5.44 -8.49 -5.05
C THR A 57 4.32 -8.00 -4.13
N ALA A 58 3.88 -8.82 -3.16
CA ALA A 58 2.95 -8.41 -2.12
C ALA A 58 3.48 -7.22 -1.30
N ALA A 59 4.77 -7.25 -0.93
CA ALA A 59 5.43 -6.13 -0.26
C ALA A 59 5.34 -4.83 -1.08
N LYS A 60 5.53 -4.91 -2.41
CA LYS A 60 5.40 -3.74 -3.30
C LYS A 60 3.97 -3.19 -3.30
N TYR A 61 2.95 -4.04 -3.39
CA TYR A 61 1.56 -3.59 -3.34
C TYR A 61 1.21 -2.94 -1.99
N GLY A 62 1.65 -3.52 -0.87
CA GLY A 62 1.50 -2.92 0.46
C GLY A 62 2.24 -1.58 0.59
N LEU A 63 3.41 -1.44 -0.04
CA LEU A 63 4.19 -0.21 -0.05
C LEU A 63 3.50 0.89 -0.89
N LEU A 64 3.00 0.56 -2.10
CA LEU A 64 2.24 1.50 -2.93
C LEU A 64 0.97 1.98 -2.21
N PHE A 65 0.24 1.05 -1.58
CA PHE A 65 -0.93 1.34 -0.75
C PHE A 65 -0.58 2.28 0.41
N GLY A 66 0.51 1.99 1.14
CA GLY A 66 0.98 2.82 2.24
C GLY A 66 1.37 4.23 1.79
N ILE A 67 2.13 4.37 0.68
CA ILE A 67 2.52 5.69 0.15
C ILE A 67 1.30 6.51 -0.22
N THR A 68 0.30 5.93 -0.88
CA THR A 68 -0.91 6.67 -1.25
C THR A 68 -1.75 7.04 -0.03
N ALA A 69 -1.93 6.10 0.91
CA ALA A 69 -2.72 6.34 2.11
C ALA A 69 -2.11 7.44 3.00
N PHE A 70 -0.84 7.29 3.37
CA PHE A 70 -0.13 8.23 4.23
C PHE A 70 0.26 9.51 3.50
N GLY A 71 0.58 9.45 2.20
CA GLY A 71 0.92 10.64 1.41
C GLY A 71 -0.23 11.64 1.37
N VAL A 72 -1.46 11.16 1.15
CA VAL A 72 -2.65 12.02 1.18
C VAL A 72 -3.02 12.38 2.62
N GLY A 73 -3.01 11.41 3.54
CA GLY A 73 -3.43 11.61 4.92
C GLY A 73 -2.52 12.51 5.76
N VAL A 74 -1.23 12.59 5.43
CA VAL A 74 -0.20 13.35 6.16
C VAL A 74 0.24 14.59 5.34
N SER A 75 -0.40 14.86 4.20
CA SER A 75 -0.10 16.03 3.36
C SER A 75 -0.17 17.37 4.12
N TRP A 76 -1.03 17.47 5.14
CA TRP A 76 -1.13 18.64 6.01
C TRP A 76 0.13 18.91 6.85
N VAL A 77 0.94 17.90 7.16
CA VAL A 77 2.20 18.04 7.91
C VAL A 77 3.22 18.86 7.12
N TYR A 78 3.19 18.78 5.79
CA TYR A 78 4.00 19.65 4.93
C TYR A 78 3.69 21.13 5.18
N VAL A 79 2.40 21.49 5.22
CA VAL A 79 1.95 22.86 5.49
C VAL A 79 2.42 23.30 6.88
N SER A 80 2.40 22.39 7.85
CA SER A 80 2.86 22.67 9.21
C SER A 80 4.36 22.96 9.28
N LEU A 81 5.21 22.12 8.67
CA LEU A 81 6.67 22.34 8.64
C LEU A 81 7.04 23.60 7.87
N HIS A 82 6.37 23.83 6.74
CA HIS A 82 6.71 24.96 5.89
C HIS A 82 6.27 26.29 6.51
N ARG A 83 5.05 26.38 7.07
CA ARG A 83 4.52 27.64 7.63
C ARG A 83 4.93 27.89 9.08
N PHE A 84 4.94 26.88 9.95
CA PHE A 84 5.29 27.05 11.36
C PHE A 84 6.75 26.72 11.67
N GLY A 85 7.38 25.85 10.88
CA GLY A 85 8.79 25.49 11.05
C GLY A 85 9.78 26.44 10.37
N GLY A 86 9.32 27.36 9.52
CA GLY A 86 10.18 28.28 8.77
C GLY A 86 11.17 27.59 7.81
N MET A 87 10.97 26.30 7.52
CA MET A 87 11.88 25.52 6.69
C MET A 87 11.72 25.84 5.21
N ALA A 88 12.84 25.77 4.48
CA ALA A 88 12.87 25.83 3.04
C ALA A 88 11.95 24.74 2.42
N PRO A 89 11.17 25.07 1.36
CA PRO A 89 10.22 24.15 0.73
C PRO A 89 10.76 22.74 0.42
N PRO A 90 11.98 22.57 -0.14
CA PRO A 90 12.49 21.23 -0.46
C PRO A 90 12.83 20.39 0.78
N LEU A 91 13.26 21.04 1.87
CA LEU A 91 13.61 20.33 3.11
C LEU A 91 12.35 19.79 3.82
N ALA A 92 11.29 20.60 3.86
CA ALA A 92 9.99 20.18 4.37
C ALA A 92 9.39 19.02 3.56
N ALA A 93 9.50 19.07 2.22
CA ALA A 93 9.04 17.99 1.35
C ALA A 93 9.82 16.69 1.58
N LEU A 94 11.14 16.78 1.75
CA LEU A 94 12.00 15.61 2.02
C LEU A 94 11.66 14.97 3.38
N ALA A 95 11.46 15.77 4.43
CA ALA A 95 11.06 15.27 5.74
C ALA A 95 9.71 14.54 5.69
N VAL A 96 8.72 15.10 4.99
CA VAL A 96 7.41 14.44 4.81
C VAL A 96 7.53 13.17 3.96
N ALA A 97 8.35 13.18 2.90
CA ALA A 97 8.59 11.99 2.09
C ALA A 97 9.21 10.85 2.90
N LEU A 98 10.22 11.15 3.73
CA LEU A 98 10.81 10.18 4.66
C LEU A 98 9.79 9.63 5.65
N LEU A 99 8.95 10.50 6.22
CA LEU A 99 7.88 10.10 7.15
C LEU A 99 6.87 9.17 6.46
N VAL A 100 6.43 9.51 5.25
CA VAL A 100 5.49 8.69 4.46
C VAL A 100 6.11 7.33 4.13
N ILE A 101 7.38 7.30 3.73
CA ILE A 101 8.09 6.04 3.46
C ILE A 101 8.16 5.20 4.75
N TYR A 102 8.56 5.80 5.86
CA TYR A 102 8.64 5.12 7.16
C TYR A 102 7.29 4.50 7.57
N CYS A 103 6.19 5.25 7.46
CA CYS A 103 4.86 4.73 7.74
C CYS A 103 4.41 3.67 6.72
N ALA A 104 4.79 3.80 5.45
CA ALA A 104 4.47 2.84 4.40
C ALA A 104 5.23 1.51 4.52
N LEU A 105 6.34 1.46 5.27
CA LEU A 105 7.03 0.21 5.58
C LEU A 105 6.15 -0.74 6.41
N SER A 106 5.30 -0.23 7.29
CA SER A 106 4.40 -1.05 8.12
C SER A 106 3.41 -1.88 7.27
N PRO A 107 2.57 -1.31 6.38
CA PRO A 107 1.68 -2.10 5.52
C PRO A 107 2.45 -2.96 4.50
N ALA A 108 3.64 -2.53 4.06
CA ALA A 108 4.50 -3.37 3.21
C ALA A 108 4.96 -4.64 3.94
N LEU A 109 5.35 -4.52 5.21
CA LEU A 109 5.76 -5.65 6.05
C LEU A 109 4.58 -6.60 6.31
N VAL A 110 3.41 -6.05 6.64
CA VAL A 110 2.18 -6.85 6.83
C VAL A 110 1.81 -7.61 5.55
N ALA A 111 1.86 -6.94 4.39
CA ALA A 111 1.56 -7.57 3.11
C ALA A 111 2.55 -8.70 2.78
N TRP A 112 3.84 -8.51 3.10
CA TRP A 112 4.86 -9.54 2.94
C TRP A 112 4.63 -10.74 3.87
N LEU A 113 4.35 -10.49 5.15
CA LEU A 113 4.06 -11.53 6.13
C LEU A 113 2.81 -12.33 5.73
N TYR A 114 1.76 -11.65 5.26
CA TYR A 114 0.53 -12.28 4.79
C TYR A 114 0.77 -13.23 3.60
N ALA A 115 1.52 -12.77 2.59
CA ALA A 115 1.86 -13.61 1.45
C ALA A 115 2.79 -14.78 1.84
N ARG A 116 3.71 -14.56 2.80
CA ARG A 116 4.57 -15.62 3.32
C ARG A 116 3.79 -16.66 4.12
N ALA A 117 2.82 -16.24 4.93
CA ALA A 117 1.95 -17.13 5.69
C ALA A 117 1.09 -18.00 4.76
N GLN A 118 0.53 -17.43 3.69
CA GLN A 118 -0.20 -18.21 2.68
C GLN A 118 0.69 -19.23 1.96
N SER A 119 1.95 -18.88 1.69
CA SER A 119 2.91 -19.79 1.06
C SER A 119 3.32 -20.95 1.98
N CYS A 120 3.16 -20.79 3.30
CA CYS A 120 3.59 -21.75 4.32
C CYS A 120 2.44 -22.62 4.86
N GLY A 121 1.22 -22.08 4.99
CA GLY A 121 0.25 -22.63 5.95
C GLY A 121 -1.22 -22.78 5.55
N ILE A 122 -1.65 -22.43 4.33
CA ILE A 122 -3.11 -22.47 3.99
C ILE A 122 -3.48 -23.46 2.87
N GLN A 123 -2.52 -24.01 2.11
CA GLN A 123 -2.87 -25.01 1.08
C GLN A 123 -3.30 -26.39 1.64
N THR A 124 -3.03 -26.68 2.91
CA THR A 124 -3.30 -28.02 3.50
C THR A 124 -4.76 -28.24 3.91
N LEU A 125 -5.61 -27.20 3.99
CA LEU A 125 -6.99 -27.32 4.53
C LEU A 125 -8.11 -27.34 3.48
N SER A 126 -7.81 -27.35 2.18
CA SER A 126 -8.83 -27.37 1.10
C SER A 126 -9.04 -28.75 0.46
N ILE A 127 -8.53 -29.82 1.06
CA ILE A 127 -8.67 -31.20 0.54
C ILE A 127 -9.08 -32.16 1.69
N THR A 128 -10.17 -31.87 2.37
CA THR A 128 -11.00 -32.85 3.10
C THR A 128 -12.44 -32.39 3.01
#